data_AF-A0A8D8AX56-F1
#
_entry.id   AF-A0A8D8AX56-F1
#
_cell.length_a   1.000
_cell.length_b   1.000
_cell.length_c   1.000
_cell.angle_alpha   90.00
_cell.angle_beta   90.00
_cell.angle_gamma   90.00
#
_symmetry.space_group_name_H-M   'P 1'
#
loop_
_entity.id
_entity.type
_entity.pdbx_description
1 polymer ?
#
loop_
_entity_poly.entity_id
_entity_poly.type
_entity_poly.pdbx_seq_one_letter_code
_entity_poly.pdbx_strand_id
1 'polypeptide(L)'
;MLGQPARLEDMALKRSATWLCVIAENLMPIMLHMSKSRGTEEHEGQKILKQIVSDLRDDYDHCVPAHLFDEFGRELIEQIKDLIERVKRALDVRASMAKFLAQVNVAIAMSDILLSRKLRSLKIDELPKMMRHVFYSRMSDMKGLRYLSLGSMTGGWK
;
A
#
# COMPACT_ATOMS: atom_id res chain seq x y z
N MET A 1 -10.30 2.48 35.92
CA MET A 1 -9.95 3.51 34.92
C MET A 1 -11.07 3.54 33.90
N LEU A 2 -11.77 4.67 33.78
CA LEU A 2 -12.75 4.86 32.71
C LEU A 2 -11.97 4.89 31.38
N GLY A 3 -12.35 4.02 30.43
CA GLY A 3 -11.66 3.87 29.15
C GLY A 3 -11.79 5.15 28.34
N GLN A 4 -10.74 5.97 28.36
CA GLN A 4 -10.69 7.19 27.57
C GLN A 4 -10.77 6.79 26.08
N PRO A 5 -11.64 7.43 25.29
CA PRO A 5 -11.77 7.11 23.87
C PRO A 5 -10.46 7.38 23.13
N ALA A 6 -10.27 6.70 21.99
CA ALA A 6 -9.14 6.93 21.11
C ALA A 6 -9.05 8.40 20.69
N ARG A 7 -7.82 8.89 20.44
CA ARG A 7 -7.65 10.28 19.98
C ARG A 7 -8.29 10.42 18.60
N LEU A 8 -8.84 11.61 18.34
CA LEU A 8 -9.43 11.92 17.03
C LEU A 8 -8.43 11.75 15.89
N GLU A 9 -7.15 12.07 16.14
CA GLU A 9 -6.05 11.88 15.20
C GLU A 9 -5.90 10.39 14.84
N ASP A 10 -5.80 9.50 15.83
CA ASP A 10 -5.69 8.05 15.61
C ASP A 10 -6.88 7.52 14.80
N MET A 11 -8.10 7.96 15.15
CA MET A 11 -9.31 7.61 14.43
C MET A 11 -9.30 8.11 12.99
N ALA A 12 -8.86 9.35 12.76
CA ALA A 12 -8.79 9.94 11.42
C ALA A 12 -7.76 9.20 10.55
N LEU A 13 -6.56 8.96 11.06
CA LEU A 13 -5.51 8.24 10.33
C LEU A 13 -5.97 6.83 9.94
N LYS A 14 -6.54 6.09 10.89
CA LYS A 14 -7.07 4.75 10.64
C LYS A 14 -8.19 4.76 9.59
N ARG A 15 -9.12 5.72 9.67
CA ARG A 15 -10.22 5.83 8.71
C ARG A 15 -9.74 6.22 7.32
N SER A 16 -8.77 7.12 7.21
CA SER A 16 -8.16 7.48 5.92
C SER A 16 -7.40 6.31 5.30
N ALA A 17 -6.62 5.56 6.09
CA ALA A 17 -5.97 4.32 5.63
C ALA A 17 -6.98 3.26 5.18
N THR A 18 -8.09 3.10 5.91
CA THR A 18 -9.18 2.20 5.55
C THR A 18 -9.82 2.61 4.22
N TRP A 19 -10.04 3.92 4.02
CA TRP A 19 -10.64 4.46 2.80
C TRP A 19 -9.80 4.15 1.56
N LEU A 20 -8.47 4.25 1.65
CA LEU A 20 -7.56 3.84 0.57
C LEU A 20 -7.73 2.35 0.20
N CYS A 21 -7.97 1.49 1.18
CA CYS A 21 -8.25 0.08 0.93
C CYS A 21 -9.62 -0.14 0.28
N VAL A 22 -10.64 0.66 0.62
CA VAL A 22 -11.93 0.64 -0.08
C VAL A 22 -11.77 1.04 -1.55
N ILE A 23 -10.97 2.07 -1.84
CA ILE A 23 -10.64 2.45 -3.21
C ILE A 23 -9.97 1.27 -3.93
N ALA A 24 -8.99 0.61 -3.28
CA ALA A 24 -8.33 -0.55 -3.85
C ALA A 24 -9.31 -1.69 -4.17
N GLU A 25 -10.20 -2.03 -3.23
CA GLU A 25 -11.24 -3.06 -3.41
C GLU A 25 -12.15 -2.75 -4.60
N ASN A 26 -12.51 -1.48 -4.80
CA ASN A 26 -13.30 -1.04 -5.94
C ASN A 26 -12.53 -1.11 -7.28
N LEU A 27 -11.23 -0.89 -7.26
CA LEU A 27 -10.37 -0.97 -8.44
C LEU A 27 -10.01 -2.42 -8.83
N MET A 28 -9.92 -3.34 -7.87
CA MET A 28 -9.58 -4.75 -8.09
C MET A 28 -10.36 -5.45 -9.22
N PRO A 29 -11.71 -5.40 -9.29
CA PRO A 29 -12.44 -6.05 -10.37
C PRO A 29 -12.18 -5.41 -11.74
N ILE A 30 -12.00 -4.09 -11.78
CA ILE A 30 -11.69 -3.33 -13.01
C ILE A 30 -10.33 -3.75 -13.52
N MET A 31 -9.32 -3.73 -12.66
CA MET A 31 -7.94 -4.12 -13.01
C MET A 31 -7.85 -5.60 -13.42
N LEU A 32 -8.61 -6.47 -12.77
CA LEU A 32 -8.71 -7.88 -13.15
C LEU A 32 -9.32 -8.07 -14.55
N HIS A 33 -10.31 -7.27 -14.91
CA HIS A 33 -10.90 -7.30 -16.25
C HIS A 33 -9.85 -6.87 -17.28
N MET A 34 -9.19 -5.73 -17.03
CA MET A 34 -8.17 -5.19 -17.93
C MET A 34 -6.95 -6.11 -18.08
N SER A 35 -6.57 -6.86 -17.03
CA SER A 35 -5.46 -7.83 -17.09
C SER A 35 -5.76 -9.07 -17.93
N LYS A 36 -7.03 -9.34 -18.26
CA LYS A 36 -7.42 -10.48 -19.12
C LYS A 36 -7.38 -10.13 -20.60
N SER A 37 -7.50 -8.85 -20.93
CA SER A 37 -7.37 -8.35 -22.29
C SER A 37 -5.90 -8.37 -22.71
N ARG A 38 -5.53 -9.18 -23.70
CA ARG A 38 -4.15 -9.23 -24.19
C ARG A 38 -3.81 -7.97 -25.00
N GLY A 39 -2.66 -7.35 -24.73
CA GLY A 39 -2.10 -6.26 -25.53
C GLY A 39 -2.23 -4.88 -24.87
N THR A 40 -2.64 -3.88 -25.65
CA THR A 40 -2.66 -2.46 -25.26
C THR A 40 -3.50 -2.18 -24.00
N GLU A 41 -4.59 -2.91 -23.78
CA GLU A 41 -5.50 -2.70 -22.65
C GLU A 41 -4.87 -3.04 -21.29
N GLU A 42 -4.00 -4.05 -21.22
CA GLU A 42 -3.27 -4.38 -19.99
C GLU A 42 -2.31 -3.24 -19.59
N HIS A 43 -1.62 -2.68 -20.58
CA HIS A 43 -0.71 -1.56 -20.37
C HIS A 43 -1.45 -0.30 -19.91
N GLU A 44 -2.60 0.00 -20.53
CA GLU A 44 -3.45 1.11 -20.13
C GLU A 44 -4.01 0.92 -18.71
N GLY A 45 -4.37 -0.30 -18.32
CA GLY A 45 -4.82 -0.58 -16.94
C GLY A 45 -3.74 -0.27 -15.91
N GLN A 46 -2.51 -0.69 -16.16
CA GLN A 46 -1.39 -0.37 -15.28
C GLN A 46 -1.10 1.14 -15.23
N LYS A 47 -1.24 1.84 -16.37
CA LYS A 47 -1.06 3.28 -16.45
C LYS A 47 -2.13 4.04 -15.66
N ILE A 48 -3.39 3.63 -15.78
CA ILE A 48 -4.51 4.20 -15.01
C ILE A 48 -4.30 3.97 -13.51
N LEU A 49 -3.94 2.75 -13.09
CA LEU A 49 -3.66 2.47 -11.68
C LEU A 49 -2.53 3.34 -11.14
N LYS A 50 -1.44 3.48 -11.89
CA LYS A 50 -0.32 4.36 -11.52
C LYS A 50 -0.75 5.82 -11.40
N GLN A 51 -1.60 6.30 -12.31
CA GLN A 51 -2.11 7.67 -12.24
C GLN A 51 -2.96 7.88 -10.99
N ILE A 52 -3.94 6.99 -10.73
CA ILE A 52 -4.80 7.07 -9.55
C ILE A 52 -3.96 7.07 -8.26
N VAL A 53 -2.99 6.16 -8.17
CA VAL A 53 -2.09 6.07 -7.01
C VAL A 53 -1.22 7.32 -6.86
N SER A 54 -0.77 7.91 -7.97
CA SER A 54 -0.03 9.18 -7.96
C SER A 54 -0.91 10.33 -7.45
N ASP A 55 -2.15 10.44 -7.92
CA ASP A 55 -3.09 11.47 -7.50
C ASP A 55 -3.40 11.33 -6.00
N LEU A 56 -3.68 10.10 -5.55
CA LEU A 56 -3.89 9.81 -4.12
C LEU A 56 -2.66 10.12 -3.27
N ARG A 57 -1.46 9.79 -3.76
CA ARG A 57 -0.23 10.14 -3.06
C ARG A 57 -0.12 11.65 -2.88
N ASP A 58 -0.38 12.40 -3.94
CA ASP A 58 -0.28 13.86 -3.91
C ASP A 58 -1.36 14.43 -2.97
N ASP A 59 -2.60 13.95 -2.99
CA ASP A 59 -3.67 14.35 -2.06
C ASP A 59 -3.28 14.11 -0.60
N TYR A 60 -2.75 12.92 -0.29
CA TYR A 60 -2.34 12.57 1.08
C TYR A 60 -1.06 13.29 1.50
N ASP A 61 -0.15 13.57 0.57
CA ASP A 61 1.00 14.44 0.83
C ASP A 61 0.55 15.87 1.15
N HIS A 62 -0.59 16.36 0.65
CA HIS A 62 -1.12 17.67 1.06
C HIS A 62 -1.92 17.59 2.37
N CYS A 63 -2.78 16.58 2.52
CA CYS A 63 -3.75 16.51 3.62
C CYS A 63 -3.18 15.97 4.93
N VAL A 64 -2.15 15.11 4.90
CA VAL A 64 -1.58 14.52 6.12
C VAL A 64 -0.47 15.40 6.69
N PRO A 65 -0.60 15.91 7.93
CA PRO A 65 0.47 16.69 8.56
C PRO A 65 1.76 15.89 8.70
N ALA A 66 2.91 16.53 8.49
CA ALA A 66 4.21 15.84 8.45
C ALA A 66 4.55 15.07 9.74
N HIS A 67 4.10 15.56 10.90
CA HIS A 67 4.33 14.89 12.19
C HIS A 67 3.45 13.63 12.40
N LEU A 68 2.39 13.46 11.61
CA LEU A 68 1.49 12.30 11.64
C LEU A 68 1.77 11.31 10.51
N PHE A 69 2.68 11.61 9.57
CA PHE A 69 2.84 10.82 8.36
C PHE A 69 3.40 9.41 8.64
N ASP A 70 4.28 9.26 9.62
CA ASP A 70 4.78 7.94 10.04
C ASP A 70 3.68 7.10 10.71
N GLU A 71 2.79 7.73 11.49
CA GLU A 71 1.61 7.08 12.08
C GLU A 71 0.63 6.63 11.00
N PHE A 72 0.34 7.52 10.06
CA PHE A 72 -0.45 7.21 8.87
C PHE A 72 0.15 6.04 8.09
N GLY A 73 1.47 6.04 7.89
CA GLY A 73 2.17 4.96 7.20
C GLY A 73 2.00 3.60 7.86
N ARG A 74 2.09 3.55 9.19
CA ARG A 74 1.84 2.31 9.95
C ARG A 74 0.39 1.83 9.79
N GLU A 75 -0.58 2.73 9.91
CA GLU A 75 -1.99 2.38 9.71
C GLU A 75 -2.25 1.88 8.28
N LEU A 76 -1.69 2.54 7.26
CA LEU A 76 -1.87 2.11 5.87
C LEU A 76 -1.24 0.74 5.61
N ILE A 77 -0.04 0.48 6.12
CA ILE A 77 0.60 -0.85 6.00
C ILE A 77 -0.29 -1.93 6.64
N GLU A 78 -0.85 -1.66 7.82
CA GLU A 78 -1.72 -2.62 8.51
C GLU A 78 -3.02 -2.86 7.75
N GLN A 79 -3.64 -1.80 7.23
CA GLN A 79 -4.85 -1.94 6.41
C GLN A 79 -4.59 -2.69 5.09
N ILE A 80 -3.41 -2.51 4.46
CA ILE A 80 -3.03 -3.27 3.27
C ILE A 80 -2.80 -4.75 3.61
N LYS A 81 -2.19 -5.08 4.76
CA LYS A 81 -2.07 -6.47 5.23
C LYS A 81 -3.45 -7.12 5.36
N ASP A 82 -4.36 -6.44 6.05
CA ASP A 82 -5.74 -6.91 6.23
C ASP A 82 -6.43 -7.10 4.89
N LEU A 83 -6.28 -6.16 3.95
CA LEU A 83 -6.82 -6.26 2.60
C LEU A 83 -6.28 -7.48 1.86
N ILE A 84 -4.97 -7.73 1.91
CA ILE A 84 -4.36 -8.90 1.26
C ILE A 84 -4.93 -10.19 1.87
N GLU A 85 -5.10 -10.26 3.19
CA GLU A 85 -5.71 -11.42 3.85
C GLU A 85 -7.19 -11.59 3.48
N ARG A 86 -7.96 -10.49 3.33
CA ARG A 86 -9.34 -10.55 2.81
C ARG A 86 -9.39 -11.09 1.39
N VAL A 87 -8.50 -10.62 0.51
CA VAL A 87 -8.38 -11.12 -0.86
C VAL A 87 -8.04 -12.62 -0.88
N LYS A 88 -7.07 -13.06 -0.07
CA LYS A 88 -6.71 -14.48 0.07
C LYS A 88 -7.92 -15.33 0.50
N ARG A 89 -8.69 -14.87 1.49
CA ARG A 89 -9.88 -15.59 2.00
C ARG A 89 -11.03 -15.62 1.01
N ALA A 90 -11.21 -14.55 0.23
CA ALA A 90 -12.30 -14.43 -0.74
C ALA A 90 -12.07 -15.27 -2.01
N LEU A 91 -10.84 -15.73 -2.25
CA LEU A 91 -10.51 -16.56 -3.39
C LEU A 91 -10.68 -18.04 -3.02
N ASP A 92 -11.74 -18.63 -3.57
CA ASP A 92 -12.02 -20.07 -3.49
C ASP A 92 -10.87 -20.89 -4.10
N VAL A 93 -10.78 -22.17 -3.75
CA VAL A 93 -9.73 -23.13 -4.18
C VAL A 93 -9.61 -23.24 -5.70
N ARG A 94 -10.66 -22.86 -6.44
CA ARG A 94 -10.70 -22.85 -7.92
C ARG A 94 -10.29 -21.52 -8.56
N ALA A 95 -10.07 -20.47 -7.77
CA ALA A 95 -9.65 -19.19 -8.31
C ALA A 95 -8.23 -19.30 -8.86
N SER A 96 -8.00 -18.76 -10.07
CA SER A 96 -6.68 -18.80 -10.68
C SER A 96 -5.70 -17.92 -9.89
N MET A 97 -4.46 -18.38 -9.77
CA MET A 97 -3.36 -17.59 -9.19
C MET A 97 -3.23 -16.22 -9.89
N ALA A 98 -3.53 -16.14 -11.19
CA ALA A 98 -3.59 -14.89 -11.93
C ALA A 98 -4.61 -13.89 -11.36
N LYS A 99 -5.80 -14.36 -10.95
CA LYS A 99 -6.81 -13.51 -10.30
C LYS A 99 -6.32 -12.98 -8.96
N PHE A 100 -5.71 -13.84 -8.15
CA PHE A 100 -5.10 -13.44 -6.88
C PHE A 100 -4.05 -12.35 -7.08
N LEU A 101 -3.10 -12.59 -7.97
CA LEU A 101 -2.00 -11.67 -8.23
C LEU A 101 -2.50 -10.32 -8.77
N ALA A 102 -3.47 -10.32 -9.69
CA ALA A 102 -4.04 -9.07 -10.19
C ALA A 102 -4.66 -8.21 -9.08
N GLN A 103 -5.42 -8.83 -8.17
CA GLN A 103 -6.06 -8.11 -7.06
C GLN A 103 -5.04 -7.65 -6.01
N VAL A 104 -4.09 -8.52 -5.65
CA VAL A 104 -3.03 -8.17 -4.69
C VAL A 104 -2.11 -7.08 -5.24
N ASN A 105 -1.84 -7.04 -6.54
CA ASN A 105 -1.07 -5.96 -7.15
C ASN A 105 -1.73 -4.59 -6.95
N VAL A 106 -3.06 -4.50 -6.98
CA VAL A 106 -3.77 -3.25 -6.66
C VAL A 106 -3.56 -2.86 -5.20
N ALA A 107 -3.68 -3.81 -4.27
CA ALA A 107 -3.44 -3.55 -2.84
C ALA A 107 -2.00 -3.10 -2.58
N ILE A 108 -1.02 -3.74 -3.22
CA ILE A 108 0.39 -3.38 -3.12
C ILE A 108 0.64 -2.00 -3.73
N ALA A 109 0.02 -1.65 -4.85
CA ALA A 109 0.17 -0.34 -5.48
C ALA A 109 -0.26 0.81 -4.56
N MET A 110 -1.23 0.60 -3.66
CA MET A 110 -1.58 1.63 -2.66
C MET A 110 -0.46 1.97 -1.69
N SER A 111 0.54 1.10 -1.54
CA SER A 111 1.71 1.40 -0.69
C SER A 111 2.61 2.50 -1.27
N ASP A 112 2.52 2.80 -2.56
CA ASP A 112 3.23 3.92 -3.20
C ASP A 112 2.80 5.28 -2.62
N ILE A 113 1.64 5.37 -1.98
CA ILE A 113 1.18 6.58 -1.27
C ILE A 113 2.18 6.96 -0.16
N LEU A 114 2.93 5.99 0.37
CA LEU A 114 3.96 6.22 1.39
C LEU A 114 5.28 6.76 0.82
N LEU A 115 5.43 6.83 -0.51
CA LEU A 115 6.61 7.40 -1.18
C LEU A 115 6.56 8.94 -1.17
N SER A 116 6.38 9.49 0.02
CA SER A 116 6.32 10.92 0.31
C SER A 116 7.61 11.39 0.98
N ARG A 117 7.91 12.68 0.83
CA ARG A 117 9.00 13.37 1.55
C ARG A 117 8.73 13.54 3.05
N LYS A 118 7.50 13.25 3.50
CA LYS A 118 7.09 13.34 4.90
C LYS A 118 7.38 12.06 5.68
N LEU A 119 7.51 10.91 5.01
CA LEU A 119 7.90 9.65 5.66
C LEU A 119 9.31 9.75 6.24
N ARG A 120 9.46 9.50 7.54
CA ARG A 120 10.74 9.59 8.26
C ARG A 120 11.27 8.24 8.69
N SER A 121 10.40 7.28 8.96
CA SER A 121 10.78 5.95 9.44
C SER A 121 10.17 4.85 8.58
N LEU A 122 11.00 3.92 8.11
CA LEU A 122 10.55 2.73 7.41
C LEU A 122 11.31 1.51 7.90
N LYS A 123 10.55 0.46 8.22
CA LYS A 123 11.09 -0.83 8.63
C LYS A 123 10.62 -1.90 7.65
N ILE A 124 11.49 -2.28 6.74
CA ILE A 124 11.17 -3.22 5.65
C ILE A 124 10.86 -4.62 6.18
N ASP A 125 11.44 -4.98 7.33
CA ASP A 125 11.18 -6.24 8.02
C ASP A 125 9.74 -6.38 8.52
N GLU A 126 9.08 -5.27 8.88
CA GLU A 126 7.67 -5.22 9.31
C GLU A 126 6.68 -5.28 8.12
N LEU A 127 7.18 -5.11 6.89
CA LEU A 127 6.36 -5.18 5.67
C LEU A 127 6.14 -6.64 5.21
N PRO A 128 4.95 -6.95 4.68
CA PRO A 128 4.70 -8.20 3.95
C PRO A 128 5.74 -8.40 2.84
N LYS A 129 6.24 -9.64 2.69
CA LYS A 129 7.26 -9.97 1.67
C LYS A 129 6.91 -9.46 0.28
N MET A 130 5.63 -9.55 -0.09
CA MET A 130 5.13 -9.11 -1.40
C MET A 130 5.18 -7.59 -1.59
N MET A 131 5.15 -6.79 -0.52
CA MET A 131 5.24 -5.33 -0.61
C MET A 131 6.68 -4.82 -0.62
N ARG A 132 7.64 -5.57 -0.08
CA ARG A 132 9.03 -5.11 0.10
C ARG A 132 9.69 -4.63 -1.20
N HIS A 133 9.37 -5.27 -2.34
CA HIS A 133 9.94 -4.91 -3.64
C HIS A 133 9.58 -3.47 -4.08
N VAL A 134 8.39 -2.98 -3.73
CA VAL A 134 7.96 -1.60 -4.02
C VAL A 134 8.93 -0.62 -3.38
N PHE A 135 9.20 -0.81 -2.10
CA PHE A 135 10.08 0.06 -1.33
C PHE A 135 11.53 -0.09 -1.76
N TYR A 136 12.01 -1.31 -2.03
CA TYR A 136 13.39 -1.51 -2.52
C TYR A 136 13.64 -0.84 -3.87
N SER A 137 12.70 -0.94 -4.80
CA SER A 137 12.85 -0.38 -6.15
C SER A 137 12.71 1.15 -6.18
N ARG A 138 12.11 1.76 -5.15
CA ARG A 138 11.83 3.20 -5.06
C ARG A 138 12.46 3.89 -3.85
N MET A 139 13.54 3.31 -3.31
CA MET A 139 14.27 3.93 -2.19
C MET A 139 14.77 5.34 -2.50
N SER A 140 15.14 5.61 -3.77
CA SER A 140 15.56 6.94 -4.24
C SER A 140 14.50 8.03 -4.08
N ASP A 141 13.23 7.64 -4.03
CA ASP A 141 12.09 8.57 -4.03
C ASP A 141 11.72 9.01 -2.60
N MET A 142 12.12 8.22 -1.60
CA MET A 142 11.87 8.45 -0.18
C MET A 142 12.87 9.45 0.44
N LYS A 143 12.99 10.64 -0.16
CA LYS A 143 13.95 11.70 0.24
C LYS A 143 13.75 12.23 1.67
N GLY A 144 12.62 11.93 2.29
CA GLY A 144 12.28 12.33 3.66
C GLY A 144 12.88 11.45 4.75
N LEU A 145 13.36 10.26 4.37
CA LEU A 145 13.65 9.17 5.29
C LEU A 145 14.84 9.52 6.18
N ARG A 146 14.67 9.29 7.49
CA ARG A 146 15.70 9.49 8.53
C ARG A 146 16.13 8.18 9.17
N TYR A 147 15.24 7.20 9.21
CA TYR A 147 15.49 5.88 9.73
C TYR A 147 15.01 4.82 8.74
N LEU A 148 15.89 3.88 8.39
CA LEU A 148 15.61 2.75 7.52
C LEU A 148 16.14 1.48 8.16
N SER A 149 15.24 0.59 8.55
CA SER A 149 15.59 -0.81 8.86
C SER A 149 15.35 -1.66 7.63
N LEU A 150 16.40 -2.31 7.13
CA LEU A 150 16.32 -3.27 6.03
C LEU A 150 16.02 -4.69 6.55
N GLY A 151 15.92 -4.86 7.87
CA GLY A 151 16.00 -6.15 8.55
C GLY A 151 17.44 -6.66 8.59
N SER A 152 17.82 -7.36 9.66
CA SER A 152 19.11 -8.02 9.75
C SER A 152 19.19 -9.16 8.74
N MET A 153 19.68 -8.89 7.54
CA MET A 153 20.20 -9.92 6.67
C MET A 153 21.52 -10.44 7.28
N THR A 154 21.45 -11.49 8.08
CA THR A 154 22.59 -12.37 8.38
C THR A 154 23.03 -13.16 7.13
N GLY A 155 22.78 -12.69 5.91
CA GLY A 155 23.15 -13.41 4.71
C GLY A 155 22.87 -12.64 3.42
N GLY A 156 23.89 -11.95 2.92
CA GLY A 156 24.10 -11.83 1.47
C GLY A 156 23.38 -10.70 0.75
N TRP A 157 23.89 -9.47 0.89
CA TRP A 157 23.82 -8.54 -0.24
C TRP A 157 24.68 -9.13 -1.36
N LYS A 158 24.05 -9.61 -2.43
CA LYS A 158 24.68 -9.95 -3.70
C LYS A 158 23.95 -9.22 -4.81
#